data_AF-A0A7X0ZGN8-F1
#
_entry.id   AF-A0A7X0ZGN8-F1
#
_cell.length_a   1.000
_cell.length_b   1.000
_cell.length_c   1.000
_cell.angle_alpha   90.00
_cell.angle_beta   90.00
_cell.angle_gamma   90.00
#
_symmetry.space_group_name_H-M   'P 1'
#
loop_
_entity.id
_entity.type
_entity.pdbx_description
1 polymer ?
#
loop_
_entity_poly.entity_id
_entity_poly.type
_entity_poly.pdbx_seq_one_letter_code
_entity_poly.pdbx_strand_id
1 'polypeptide(L)'
;MFILTMGLNHHTAPIDIREKLVFKETEEEMALVTLLQEKSILENVIISTCNRTEIVAVVDQLHTGRYYLKRFMANWFQMDMDKIEPYLFFHEEVLAVNHLYKVTAGLDSLVLGETQILGQVKHAFEIAKQTGTTGTLLNRLFREVVTFAKKVHHHTKINENAVSVSYAAVEVAKKLYGSLDNKKIVLIGAGEMSELALQNLAGSGIADITIINRTKSNAEILANQFQAKVGAYENMSDHLLGADIVLVSTSAEEPIIKQLAMQELMEQKASSMLVIDIGLPRNVEHDCSYIPNFHLYDIDDLAGVVSANSLERQRIVQGLEDSIDTEVRGFFEWEKQLGVVPVIRALREKALDMQEVTMTSLENKLPGLTEREYIQIGKHMKSIINQMLKRPISELKEMSVEEDADTSIEHFKRIFGLTETDVNVIEKEQAETRS
;
A
#
# COMPACT_ATOMS: atom_id res chain seq x y z
N MET A 1 14.32 16.98 -2.95
CA MET A 1 13.75 15.74 -2.40
C MET A 1 13.17 14.99 -3.58
N PHE A 2 13.23 13.67 -3.55
CA PHE A 2 12.86 12.81 -4.67
C PHE A 2 12.01 11.65 -4.16
N ILE A 3 11.01 11.22 -4.92
CA ILE A 3 10.19 10.05 -4.58
C ILE A 3 10.75 8.84 -5.29
N LEU A 4 11.01 7.78 -4.53
CA LEU A 4 11.59 6.54 -5.01
C LEU A 4 10.75 5.37 -4.53
N THR A 5 10.35 4.51 -5.46
CA THR A 5 9.80 3.19 -5.13
C THR A 5 10.79 2.12 -5.54
N MET A 6 11.13 1.26 -4.61
CA MET A 6 11.93 0.06 -4.84
C MET A 6 11.19 -1.15 -4.31
N GLY A 7 11.21 -2.24 -5.05
CA GLY A 7 10.67 -3.48 -4.53
C GLY A 7 10.80 -4.62 -5.50
N LEU A 8 10.04 -5.66 -5.20
CA LEU A 8 9.84 -6.81 -6.05
C LEU A 8 8.37 -7.22 -5.97
N ASN A 9 7.89 -7.82 -7.04
CA ASN A 9 6.51 -8.29 -7.12
C ASN A 9 6.43 -9.55 -7.98
N HIS A 10 5.23 -10.10 -8.11
CA HIS A 10 4.96 -11.28 -8.92
C HIS A 10 5.37 -11.17 -10.40
N HIS A 11 5.60 -9.96 -10.94
CA HIS A 11 6.15 -9.81 -12.29
C HIS A 11 7.67 -9.97 -12.34
N THR A 12 8.37 -9.53 -11.28
CA THR A 12 9.83 -9.50 -11.26
C THR A 12 10.44 -10.69 -10.53
N ALA A 13 9.74 -11.30 -9.56
CA ALA A 13 10.28 -12.31 -8.67
C ALA A 13 9.36 -13.55 -8.57
N PRO A 14 9.91 -14.78 -8.70
CA PRO A 14 9.15 -16.00 -8.43
C PRO A 14 8.80 -16.13 -6.94
N ILE A 15 7.80 -16.96 -6.62
CA ILE A 15 7.34 -17.16 -5.23
C ILE A 15 8.46 -17.56 -4.25
N ASP A 16 9.42 -18.40 -4.69
CA ASP A 16 10.57 -18.85 -3.87
C ASP A 16 11.48 -17.71 -3.38
N ILE A 17 11.47 -16.58 -4.07
CA ILE A 17 12.19 -15.36 -3.69
C ILE A 17 11.28 -14.45 -2.86
N ARG A 18 10.01 -14.30 -3.28
CA ARG A 18 9.04 -13.45 -2.57
C ARG A 18 8.80 -13.91 -1.14
N GLU A 19 8.66 -15.22 -0.92
CA GLU A 19 8.39 -15.78 0.42
C GLU A 19 9.50 -15.49 1.44
N LYS A 20 10.73 -15.24 0.98
CA LYS A 20 11.88 -14.91 1.83
C LYS A 20 11.98 -13.42 2.15
N LEU A 21 11.23 -12.59 1.42
CA LEU A 21 11.32 -11.13 1.45
C LEU A 21 9.98 -10.53 1.90
N VAL A 22 9.28 -11.20 2.81
CA VAL A 22 8.02 -10.73 3.41
C VAL A 22 8.30 -10.12 4.77
N PHE A 23 7.86 -8.88 4.99
CA PHE A 23 7.88 -8.29 6.34
C PHE A 23 6.77 -8.93 7.19
N LYS A 24 7.14 -9.42 8.38
CA LYS A 24 6.18 -9.92 9.35
C LYS A 24 5.46 -8.75 10.02
N GLU A 25 4.16 -8.86 10.25
CA GLU A 25 3.35 -7.80 10.91
C GLU A 25 3.97 -7.31 12.23
N THR A 26 4.59 -8.22 13.00
CA THR A 26 5.24 -7.89 14.28
C THR A 26 6.54 -7.11 14.14
N GLU A 27 7.13 -7.06 12.95
CA GLU A 27 8.43 -6.48 12.67
C GLU A 27 8.34 -5.21 11.80
N GLU A 28 7.18 -4.93 11.21
CA GLU A 28 6.96 -3.81 10.28
C GLU A 28 7.33 -2.45 10.89
N GLU A 29 6.89 -2.16 12.13
CA GLU A 29 7.23 -0.90 12.80
C GLU A 29 8.74 -0.72 12.97
N MET A 30 9.44 -1.79 13.36
CA MET A 30 10.90 -1.76 13.52
C MET A 30 11.60 -1.58 12.17
N ALA A 31 11.08 -2.19 11.11
CA ALA A 31 11.60 -2.05 9.74
C ALA A 31 11.53 -0.60 9.27
N LEU A 32 10.38 0.05 9.46
CA LEU A 32 10.13 1.44 9.09
C LEU A 32 11.11 2.39 9.79
N VAL A 33 11.28 2.24 11.12
CA VAL A 33 12.19 3.08 11.91
C VAL A 33 13.64 2.84 11.50
N THR A 34 14.03 1.59 11.29
CA THR A 34 15.39 1.22 10.89
C THR A 34 15.72 1.81 9.52
N LEU A 35 14.78 1.74 8.58
CA LEU A 35 14.95 2.34 7.26
C LEU A 35 15.04 3.87 7.32
N LEU A 36 14.26 4.53 8.19
CA LEU A 36 14.33 5.98 8.36
C LEU A 36 15.71 6.46 8.87
N GLN A 37 16.44 5.60 9.59
CA GLN A 37 17.79 5.90 10.07
C GLN A 37 18.87 5.76 8.99
N GLU A 38 18.54 5.18 7.83
CA GLU A 38 19.47 5.09 6.72
C GLU A 38 19.74 6.47 6.12
N LYS A 39 20.97 6.68 5.63
CA LYS A 39 21.28 7.98 5.03
C LYS A 39 20.45 8.17 3.76
N SER A 40 20.16 9.43 3.44
CA SER A 40 19.34 9.83 2.30
C SER A 40 17.83 9.57 2.46
N ILE A 41 17.38 8.70 3.38
CA ILE A 41 15.96 8.42 3.59
C ILE A 41 15.34 9.48 4.50
N LEU A 42 14.31 10.17 4.02
CA LEU A 42 13.62 11.25 4.73
C LEU A 42 12.20 10.86 5.17
N GLU A 43 11.53 10.03 4.36
CA GLU A 43 10.22 9.47 4.65
C GLU A 43 10.18 8.04 4.08
N ASN A 44 9.46 7.11 4.69
CA ASN A 44 9.25 5.78 4.12
C ASN A 44 7.92 5.12 4.54
N VAL A 45 7.40 4.29 3.64
CA VAL A 45 6.30 3.34 3.84
C VAL A 45 6.69 2.01 3.21
N ILE A 46 6.43 0.91 3.92
CA ILE A 46 6.67 -0.46 3.44
C ILE A 46 5.32 -1.11 3.13
N ILE A 47 5.15 -1.60 1.92
CA ILE A 47 3.98 -2.34 1.44
C ILE A 47 4.40 -3.80 1.27
N SER A 48 4.00 -4.65 2.21
CA SER A 48 4.29 -6.08 2.22
C SER A 48 2.99 -6.86 2.04
N THR A 49 2.90 -7.67 0.99
CA THR A 49 1.72 -8.50 0.69
C THR A 49 2.16 -9.86 0.15
N CYS A 50 1.21 -10.75 -0.15
CA CYS A 50 1.51 -12.00 -0.84
C CYS A 50 2.13 -11.79 -2.24
N ASN A 51 1.87 -10.66 -2.90
CA ASN A 51 2.23 -10.43 -4.31
C ASN A 51 3.33 -9.42 -4.55
N ARG A 52 3.76 -8.71 -3.50
CA ARG A 52 4.76 -7.66 -3.58
C ARG A 52 5.35 -7.33 -2.22
N THR A 53 6.61 -6.93 -2.25
CA THR A 53 7.31 -6.25 -1.17
C THR A 53 7.92 -4.99 -1.77
N GLU A 54 7.35 -3.84 -1.44
CA GLU A 54 7.71 -2.55 -2.01
C GLU A 54 7.94 -1.51 -0.91
N ILE A 55 8.92 -0.66 -1.13
CA ILE A 55 9.29 0.44 -0.25
C ILE A 55 9.09 1.72 -1.05
N VAL A 56 8.21 2.59 -0.57
CA VAL A 56 8.02 3.95 -1.08
C VAL A 56 8.73 4.90 -0.15
N ALA A 57 9.76 5.58 -0.65
CA ALA A 57 10.61 6.46 0.14
C ALA A 57 10.73 7.84 -0.48
N VAL A 58 10.90 8.85 0.37
CA VAL A 58 11.39 10.17 -0.02
C VAL A 58 12.87 10.21 0.28
N VAL A 59 13.67 10.59 -0.72
CA VAL A 59 15.12 10.65 -0.61
C VAL A 59 15.68 12.03 -0.95
N ASP A 60 16.80 12.41 -0.36
CA ASP A 60 17.49 13.66 -0.72
C ASP A 60 18.25 13.56 -2.05
N GLN A 61 18.69 12.35 -2.42
CA GLN A 61 19.48 12.06 -3.62
C GLN A 61 19.12 10.67 -4.17
N LEU A 62 18.75 10.59 -5.45
CA LEU A 62 18.31 9.34 -6.08
C LEU A 62 19.35 8.21 -5.99
N HIS A 63 20.59 8.46 -6.40
CA HIS A 63 21.63 7.43 -6.44
C HIS A 63 21.96 6.87 -5.03
N THR A 64 22.09 7.78 -4.06
CA THR A 64 22.36 7.46 -2.66
C THR A 64 21.18 6.73 -2.03
N GLY A 65 19.95 7.20 -2.26
CA GLY A 65 18.71 6.54 -1.83
C GLY A 65 18.59 5.11 -2.35
N ARG A 66 18.83 4.88 -3.65
CA ARG A 66 18.84 3.53 -4.23
C ARG A 66 19.83 2.60 -3.52
N TYR A 67 21.03 3.08 -3.23
CA TYR A 67 22.04 2.30 -2.53
C TYR A 67 21.58 1.91 -1.11
N TYR A 68 21.04 2.86 -0.35
CA TYR A 68 20.62 2.61 1.03
C TYR A 68 19.36 1.75 1.13
N LEU A 69 18.40 1.91 0.20
CA LEU A 69 17.24 1.03 0.09
C LEU A 69 17.66 -0.43 -0.16
N LYS A 70 18.57 -0.65 -1.13
CA LYS A 70 19.14 -1.98 -1.38
C LYS A 70 19.79 -2.53 -0.12
N ARG A 71 20.73 -1.76 0.46
CA ARG A 71 21.46 -2.15 1.67
C ARG A 71 20.51 -2.55 2.81
N PHE A 72 19.46 -1.76 3.03
CA PHE A 72 18.44 -2.06 4.03
C PHE A 72 17.78 -3.41 3.76
N MET A 73 17.30 -3.67 2.54
CA MET A 73 16.67 -4.96 2.21
C MET A 73 17.60 -6.15 2.46
N ALA A 74 18.84 -6.09 1.98
CA ALA A 74 19.79 -7.20 2.17
C ALA A 74 20.11 -7.45 3.65
N ASN A 75 20.30 -6.37 4.42
CA ASN A 75 20.59 -6.47 5.86
C ASN A 75 19.38 -7.00 6.64
N TRP A 76 18.19 -6.48 6.34
CA TRP A 76 16.96 -6.85 7.05
C TRP A 76 16.63 -8.33 6.88
N PHE A 77 16.65 -8.81 5.63
CA PHE A 77 16.34 -10.20 5.31
C PHE A 77 17.54 -11.14 5.41
N GLN A 78 18.73 -10.63 5.78
CA GLN A 78 19.97 -11.41 5.89
C GLN A 78 20.29 -12.21 4.61
N MET A 79 20.08 -11.56 3.45
CA MET A 79 20.29 -12.15 2.13
C MET A 79 21.37 -11.38 1.35
N ASP A 80 22.22 -12.12 0.65
CA ASP A 80 23.25 -11.51 -0.21
C ASP A 80 22.59 -10.65 -1.29
N MET A 81 23.13 -9.44 -1.51
CA MET A 81 22.61 -8.50 -2.51
C MET A 81 22.49 -9.13 -3.90
N ASP A 82 23.48 -9.93 -4.30
CA ASP A 82 23.54 -10.60 -5.60
C ASP A 82 22.35 -11.56 -5.84
N LYS A 83 21.71 -12.04 -4.77
CA LYS A 83 20.52 -12.91 -4.85
C LYS A 83 19.21 -12.13 -4.95
N ILE A 84 19.20 -10.86 -4.53
CA ILE A 84 17.99 -10.03 -4.49
C ILE A 84 17.94 -9.08 -5.69
N GLU A 85 19.07 -8.44 -6.01
CA GLU A 85 19.20 -7.38 -7.02
C GLU A 85 18.61 -7.72 -8.40
N PRO A 86 18.76 -8.94 -8.94
CA PRO A 86 18.16 -9.31 -10.24
C PRO A 86 16.63 -9.19 -10.29
N TYR A 87 15.96 -9.22 -9.14
CA TYR A 87 14.51 -9.21 -9.02
C TYR A 87 13.96 -7.83 -8.59
N LEU A 88 14.82 -6.88 -8.25
CA LEU A 88 14.42 -5.55 -7.81
C LEU A 88 14.10 -4.64 -8.99
N PHE A 89 13.00 -3.90 -8.89
CA PHE A 89 12.70 -2.76 -9.76
C PHE A 89 12.89 -1.44 -9.02
N PHE A 90 13.07 -0.36 -9.79
CA PHE A 90 13.13 1.00 -9.29
C PHE A 90 12.25 1.91 -10.14
N HIS A 91 11.41 2.69 -9.48
CA HIS A 91 10.65 3.77 -10.08
C HIS A 91 11.01 5.09 -9.39
N GLU A 92 11.27 6.12 -10.18
CA GLU A 92 11.66 7.44 -9.72
C GLU A 92 10.58 8.46 -10.08
N GLU A 93 10.33 9.41 -9.19
CA GLU A 93 9.47 10.57 -9.41
C GLU A 93 8.09 10.17 -9.95
N VAL A 94 7.76 10.67 -11.13
CA VAL A 94 6.50 10.42 -11.86
C VAL A 94 6.20 8.94 -11.95
N LEU A 95 7.21 8.09 -12.19
CA LEU A 95 7.01 6.64 -12.30
C LEU A 95 6.67 6.02 -10.94
N ALA A 96 7.29 6.50 -9.86
CA ALA A 96 7.02 6.00 -8.50
C ALA A 96 5.58 6.31 -8.08
N VAL A 97 5.15 7.56 -8.31
CA VAL A 97 3.80 8.03 -8.02
C VAL A 97 2.78 7.28 -8.89
N ASN A 98 3.01 7.19 -10.21
CA ASN A 98 2.12 6.48 -11.14
C ASN A 98 1.97 5.00 -10.75
N HIS A 99 3.09 4.34 -10.40
CA HIS A 99 3.08 2.96 -9.90
C HIS A 99 2.21 2.81 -8.66
N LEU A 100 2.38 3.68 -7.66
CA LEU A 100 1.57 3.63 -6.44
C LEU A 100 0.07 3.81 -6.71
N TYR A 101 -0.33 4.68 -7.64
CA TYR A 101 -1.74 4.79 -8.07
C TYR A 101 -2.25 3.47 -8.67
N LYS A 102 -1.47 2.85 -9.57
CA LYS A 102 -1.82 1.57 -10.21
C LYS A 102 -1.94 0.42 -9.21
N VAL A 103 -0.98 0.30 -8.30
CA VAL A 103 -0.99 -0.70 -7.23
C VAL A 103 -2.21 -0.52 -6.31
N THR A 104 -2.42 0.71 -5.82
CA THR A 104 -3.50 0.98 -4.87
C THR A 104 -4.89 0.79 -5.48
N ALA A 105 -5.05 1.04 -6.78
CA ALA A 105 -6.28 0.80 -7.53
C ALA A 105 -6.45 -0.67 -8.00
N GLY A 106 -5.51 -1.56 -7.69
CA GLY A 106 -5.55 -2.97 -8.09
C GLY A 106 -5.35 -3.21 -9.59
N LEU A 107 -4.79 -2.23 -10.32
CA LEU A 107 -4.49 -2.33 -11.75
C LEU A 107 -3.25 -3.18 -12.03
N ASP A 108 -2.33 -3.19 -11.08
CA ASP A 108 -1.08 -3.96 -11.10
C ASP A 108 -1.17 -5.23 -10.23
N SER A 109 -2.39 -5.73 -9.93
CA SER A 109 -2.58 -6.94 -9.11
C SER A 109 -2.72 -8.20 -9.98
N LEU A 110 -2.36 -9.36 -9.42
CA LEU A 110 -2.62 -10.67 -10.06
C LEU A 110 -4.09 -10.78 -10.50
N VAL A 111 -4.99 -10.35 -9.61
CA VAL A 111 -6.42 -10.19 -9.88
C VAL A 111 -6.69 -8.72 -10.14
N LEU A 112 -7.14 -8.39 -11.35
CA LEU A 112 -7.47 -7.01 -11.69
C LEU A 112 -8.62 -6.50 -10.81
N GLY A 113 -8.42 -5.34 -10.16
CA GLY A 113 -9.46 -4.68 -9.38
C GLY A 113 -9.73 -5.31 -8.02
N GLU A 114 -8.87 -6.20 -7.53
CA GLU A 114 -8.97 -6.73 -6.18
C GLU A 114 -9.00 -5.59 -5.13
N THR A 115 -9.98 -5.59 -4.23
CA THR A 115 -10.14 -4.53 -3.22
C THR A 115 -9.21 -4.70 -2.02
N GLN A 116 -8.59 -5.87 -1.87
CA GLN A 116 -7.72 -6.19 -0.73
C GLN A 116 -6.44 -5.34 -0.73
N ILE A 117 -5.84 -5.09 -1.91
CA ILE A 117 -4.62 -4.27 -2.02
C ILE A 117 -4.84 -2.84 -1.55
N LEU A 118 -6.01 -2.25 -1.84
CA LEU A 118 -6.37 -0.93 -1.31
C LEU A 118 -6.37 -0.92 0.23
N GLY A 119 -6.92 -1.97 0.84
CA GLY A 119 -6.92 -2.15 2.30
C GLY A 119 -5.51 -2.28 2.86
N GLN A 120 -4.68 -3.11 2.24
CA GLN A 120 -3.28 -3.34 2.62
C GLN A 120 -2.43 -2.07 2.50
N VAL A 121 -2.53 -1.33 1.40
CA VAL A 121 -1.81 -0.05 1.22
C VAL A 121 -2.26 0.98 2.26
N LYS A 122 -3.57 1.05 2.55
CA LYS A 122 -4.10 1.94 3.59
C LYS A 122 -3.56 1.55 4.97
N HIS A 123 -3.48 0.26 5.28
CA HIS A 123 -2.94 -0.23 6.54
C HIS A 123 -1.45 0.08 6.69
N ALA A 124 -0.63 -0.23 5.67
CA ALA A 124 0.79 0.09 5.62
C ALA A 124 1.05 1.59 5.85
N PHE A 125 0.25 2.45 5.22
CA PHE A 125 0.32 3.90 5.44
C PHE A 125 -0.04 4.31 6.87
N GLU A 126 -1.08 3.70 7.46
CA GLU A 126 -1.50 3.99 8.83
C GLU A 126 -0.42 3.62 9.84
N ILE A 127 0.24 2.47 9.68
CA ILE A 127 1.38 2.05 10.52
C ILE A 127 2.51 3.06 10.37
N ALA A 128 3.00 3.31 9.15
CA ALA A 128 4.10 4.25 8.90
C ALA A 128 3.82 5.66 9.45
N LYS A 129 2.57 6.12 9.38
CA LYS A 129 2.15 7.40 9.95
C LYS A 129 2.16 7.39 11.49
N GLN A 130 1.72 6.30 12.13
CA GLN A 130 1.74 6.16 13.59
C GLN A 130 3.17 6.06 14.13
N THR A 131 4.06 5.40 13.39
CA THR A 131 5.48 5.24 13.72
C THR A 131 6.30 6.52 13.44
N GLY A 132 5.71 7.51 12.76
CA GLY A 132 6.37 8.79 12.47
C GLY A 132 7.39 8.71 11.32
N THR A 133 7.30 7.71 10.45
CA THR A 133 8.22 7.54 9.31
C THR A 133 7.73 8.20 8.03
N THR A 134 6.52 8.74 8.04
CA THR A 134 5.98 9.57 6.94
C THR A 134 6.12 11.05 7.26
N GLY A 135 6.38 11.87 6.25
CA GLY A 135 6.39 13.32 6.35
C GLY A 135 5.35 13.95 5.42
N THR A 136 5.62 15.17 4.95
CA THR A 136 4.62 15.96 4.21
C THR A 136 4.27 15.31 2.87
N LEU A 137 5.26 14.75 2.17
CA LEU A 137 5.09 14.20 0.82
C LEU A 137 4.28 12.90 0.85
N LEU A 138 4.72 11.90 1.62
CA LEU A 138 4.02 10.62 1.68
C LEU A 138 2.66 10.75 2.35
N ASN A 139 2.48 11.64 3.34
CA ASN A 139 1.15 11.89 3.93
C ASN A 139 0.14 12.43 2.90
N ARG A 140 0.57 13.27 1.96
CA ARG A 140 -0.30 13.77 0.90
C ARG A 140 -0.55 12.67 -0.13
N LEU A 141 0.52 12.08 -0.65
CA LEU A 141 0.47 11.07 -1.70
C LEU A 141 -0.44 9.89 -1.33
N PHE A 142 -0.21 9.27 -0.16
CA PHE A 142 -0.99 8.11 0.26
C PHE A 142 -2.49 8.42 0.47
N ARG A 143 -2.84 9.64 0.88
CA ARG A 143 -4.25 10.07 0.97
C ARG A 143 -4.90 10.23 -0.40
N GLU A 144 -4.17 10.77 -1.37
CA GLU A 144 -4.66 10.94 -2.73
C GLU A 144 -4.84 9.59 -3.44
N VAL A 145 -3.84 8.70 -3.39
CA VAL A 145 -3.93 7.37 -4.03
C VAL A 145 -5.05 6.51 -3.41
N VAL A 146 -5.24 6.53 -2.08
CA VAL A 146 -6.34 5.81 -1.42
C VAL A 146 -7.70 6.40 -1.81
N THR A 147 -7.79 7.73 -1.93
CA THR A 147 -9.03 8.40 -2.36
C THR A 147 -9.36 8.08 -3.81
N PHE A 148 -8.36 8.10 -4.69
CA PHE A 148 -8.48 7.74 -6.09
C PHE A 148 -8.94 6.28 -6.25
N ALA A 149 -8.26 5.34 -5.60
CA ALA A 149 -8.61 3.92 -5.68
C ALA A 149 -10.05 3.66 -5.22
N LYS A 150 -10.50 4.29 -4.13
CA LYS A 150 -11.92 4.22 -3.70
C LYS A 150 -12.88 4.70 -4.78
N LYS A 151 -12.56 5.78 -5.49
CA LYS A 151 -13.38 6.27 -6.61
C LYS A 151 -13.37 5.27 -7.76
N VAL A 152 -12.22 4.70 -8.12
CA VAL A 152 -12.10 3.69 -9.17
C VAL A 152 -12.95 2.47 -8.85
N HIS A 153 -12.80 1.86 -7.67
CA HIS A 153 -13.61 0.68 -7.30
C HIS A 153 -15.11 0.97 -7.21
N HIS A 154 -15.52 2.22 -6.91
CA HIS A 154 -16.93 2.59 -6.86
C HIS A 154 -17.55 2.81 -8.26
N HIS A 155 -16.81 3.44 -9.17
CA HIS A 155 -17.34 3.85 -10.49
C HIS A 155 -17.02 2.87 -11.61
N THR A 156 -15.97 2.07 -11.46
CA THR A 156 -15.61 1.05 -12.43
C THR A 156 -16.18 -0.28 -11.97
N LYS A 157 -16.86 -1.00 -12.87
CA LYS A 157 -17.29 -2.40 -12.67
C LYS A 157 -16.10 -3.37 -12.63
N ILE A 158 -14.89 -2.88 -12.30
CA ILE A 158 -13.66 -3.67 -12.26
C ILE A 158 -13.79 -4.84 -11.27
N ASN A 159 -14.59 -4.65 -10.22
CA ASN A 159 -14.90 -5.68 -9.23
C ASN A 159 -15.95 -6.70 -9.72
N GLU A 160 -16.85 -6.35 -10.65
CA GLU A 160 -17.98 -7.23 -11.06
C GLU A 160 -17.52 -8.43 -11.90
N ASN A 161 -16.35 -8.33 -12.55
CA ASN A 161 -15.73 -9.39 -13.35
C ASN A 161 -14.30 -9.72 -12.87
N ALA A 162 -13.93 -9.30 -11.65
CA ALA A 162 -12.62 -9.62 -11.09
C ALA A 162 -12.50 -11.14 -10.92
N VAL A 163 -11.78 -11.78 -11.84
CA VAL A 163 -11.47 -13.19 -11.79
C VAL A 163 -10.48 -13.37 -10.64
N SER A 164 -10.96 -13.72 -9.45
CA SER A 164 -10.15 -13.80 -8.24
C SER A 164 -9.34 -15.10 -8.17
N VAL A 165 -8.31 -15.13 -7.32
CA VAL A 165 -7.58 -16.35 -6.96
C VAL A 165 -8.57 -17.43 -6.47
N SER A 166 -9.59 -17.01 -5.73
CA SER A 166 -10.71 -17.85 -5.28
C SER A 166 -11.53 -18.46 -6.41
N TYR A 167 -11.75 -17.75 -7.52
CA TYR A 167 -12.42 -18.28 -8.71
C TYR A 167 -11.49 -19.22 -9.49
N ALA A 168 -10.20 -18.89 -9.60
CA ALA A 168 -9.19 -19.75 -10.22
C ALA A 168 -9.16 -21.14 -9.58
N ALA A 169 -9.26 -21.19 -8.25
CA ALA A 169 -9.33 -22.43 -7.48
C ALA A 169 -10.50 -23.33 -7.92
N VAL A 170 -11.68 -22.74 -8.20
CA VAL A 170 -12.85 -23.47 -8.71
C VAL A 170 -12.58 -24.03 -10.12
N GLU A 171 -12.01 -23.22 -11.01
CA GLU A 171 -11.75 -23.64 -12.40
C GLU A 171 -10.71 -24.76 -12.46
N VAL A 172 -9.65 -24.68 -11.64
CA VAL A 172 -8.67 -25.78 -11.50
C VAL A 172 -9.34 -27.04 -10.97
N ALA A 173 -10.18 -26.93 -9.93
CA ALA A 173 -10.89 -28.08 -9.37
C ALA A 173 -11.84 -28.73 -10.39
N LYS A 174 -12.59 -27.94 -11.15
CA LYS A 174 -13.49 -28.45 -12.23
C LYS A 174 -12.70 -29.08 -13.36
N LYS A 175 -11.54 -28.54 -13.73
CA LYS A 175 -10.68 -29.14 -14.76
C LYS A 175 -10.17 -30.53 -14.35
N LEU A 176 -9.88 -30.72 -13.06
CA LEU A 176 -9.40 -32.00 -12.54
C LEU A 176 -10.53 -33.03 -12.33
N TYR A 177 -11.67 -32.61 -11.78
CA TYR A 177 -12.73 -33.52 -11.34
C TYR A 177 -14.00 -33.52 -12.23
N GLY A 178 -14.14 -32.57 -13.15
CA GLY A 178 -15.35 -32.35 -13.95
C GLY A 178 -16.46 -31.70 -13.14
N SER A 179 -17.12 -32.48 -12.27
CA SER A 179 -18.09 -31.97 -11.28
C SER A 179 -17.49 -31.97 -9.87
N LEU A 180 -17.85 -30.95 -9.10
CA LEU A 180 -17.50 -30.81 -7.69
C LEU A 180 -18.56 -31.42 -6.76
N ASP A 181 -19.66 -31.93 -7.31
CA ASP A 181 -20.69 -32.63 -6.54
C ASP A 181 -20.07 -33.84 -5.82
N ASN A 182 -20.43 -34.03 -4.55
CA ASN A 182 -19.93 -35.10 -3.68
C ASN A 182 -18.41 -35.11 -3.45
N LYS A 183 -17.70 -34.02 -3.75
CA LYS A 183 -16.29 -33.87 -3.35
C LYS A 183 -16.21 -33.42 -1.90
N LYS A 184 -15.15 -33.87 -1.21
CA LYS A 184 -14.84 -33.43 0.15
C LYS A 184 -13.72 -32.41 0.13
N ILE A 185 -13.95 -31.27 0.78
CA ILE A 185 -12.94 -30.22 0.95
C ILE A 185 -12.49 -30.14 2.40
N VAL A 186 -11.18 -30.02 2.58
CA VAL A 186 -10.55 -29.66 3.86
C VAL A 186 -9.93 -28.29 3.71
N LEU A 187 -10.39 -27.33 4.53
CA LEU A 187 -9.75 -26.03 4.68
C LEU A 187 -8.82 -26.07 5.90
N ILE A 188 -7.56 -25.70 5.73
CA ILE A 188 -6.58 -25.53 6.80
C ILE A 188 -6.24 -24.04 6.93
N GLY A 189 -6.60 -23.46 8.06
CA GLY A 189 -6.54 -22.02 8.29
C GLY A 189 -7.93 -21.37 8.27
N ALA A 190 -7.96 -20.07 8.55
CA ALA A 190 -9.19 -19.27 8.56
C ALA A 190 -8.87 -17.81 8.19
N GLY A 191 -8.05 -17.62 7.16
CA GLY A 191 -7.74 -16.31 6.61
C GLY A 191 -8.81 -15.82 5.63
N GLU A 192 -8.89 -14.51 5.41
CA GLU A 192 -9.84 -13.87 4.51
C GLU A 192 -9.79 -14.44 3.08
N MET A 193 -8.58 -14.67 2.55
CA MET A 193 -8.40 -15.26 1.21
C MET A 193 -8.94 -16.69 1.13
N SER A 194 -8.73 -17.50 2.17
CA SER A 194 -9.27 -18.86 2.22
C SER A 194 -10.78 -18.91 2.41
N GLU A 195 -11.36 -17.95 3.12
CA GLU A 195 -12.81 -17.81 3.24
C GLU A 195 -13.44 -17.52 1.88
N LEU A 196 -12.86 -16.60 1.11
CA LEU A 196 -13.36 -16.27 -0.23
C LEU A 196 -13.21 -17.45 -1.22
N ALA A 197 -12.08 -18.17 -1.16
CA ALA A 197 -11.87 -19.38 -1.95
C ALA A 197 -12.86 -20.49 -1.57
N LEU A 198 -13.08 -20.71 -0.27
CA LEU A 198 -14.08 -21.65 0.22
C LEU A 198 -15.50 -21.25 -0.22
N GLN A 199 -15.85 -19.97 -0.19
CA GLN A 199 -17.16 -19.48 -0.62
C GLN A 199 -17.45 -19.81 -2.09
N ASN A 200 -16.47 -19.61 -2.98
CA ASN A 200 -16.62 -19.91 -4.40
C ASN A 200 -16.70 -21.43 -4.66
N LEU A 201 -15.91 -22.23 -3.94
CA LEU A 201 -15.94 -23.70 -4.03
C LEU A 201 -17.26 -24.28 -3.49
N ALA A 202 -17.74 -23.81 -2.35
CA ALA A 202 -19.04 -24.20 -1.78
C ALA A 202 -20.20 -23.80 -2.71
N GLY A 203 -20.16 -22.58 -3.27
CA GLY A 203 -21.13 -22.12 -4.27
C GLY A 203 -21.14 -22.93 -5.57
N SER A 204 -20.12 -23.76 -5.81
CA SER A 204 -19.99 -24.62 -6.99
C SER A 204 -20.45 -26.07 -6.77
N GLY A 205 -21.11 -26.38 -5.64
CA GLY A 205 -21.77 -27.68 -5.39
C GLY A 205 -21.13 -28.54 -4.29
N ILE A 206 -20.05 -28.09 -3.66
CA ILE A 206 -19.39 -28.84 -2.58
C ILE A 206 -20.15 -28.67 -1.27
N ALA A 207 -20.58 -29.77 -0.66
CA ALA A 207 -21.31 -29.80 0.60
C ALA A 207 -20.54 -30.42 1.78
N ASP A 208 -19.55 -31.31 1.54
CA ASP A 208 -18.76 -31.91 2.62
C ASP A 208 -17.50 -31.08 2.88
N ILE A 209 -17.65 -30.10 3.78
CA ILE A 209 -16.60 -29.15 4.14
C ILE A 209 -16.11 -29.47 5.56
N THR A 210 -14.79 -29.59 5.73
CA THR A 210 -14.14 -29.69 7.03
C THR A 210 -13.14 -28.54 7.20
N ILE A 211 -13.20 -27.82 8.31
CA ILE A 211 -12.31 -26.69 8.61
C ILE A 211 -11.42 -27.06 9.78
N ILE A 212 -10.12 -26.89 9.60
CA ILE A 212 -9.06 -27.18 10.57
C ILE A 212 -8.32 -25.88 10.84
N ASN A 213 -8.15 -25.54 12.12
CA ASN A 213 -7.34 -24.39 12.52
C ASN A 213 -6.61 -24.72 13.83
N ARG A 214 -5.38 -24.21 13.98
CA ARG A 214 -4.61 -24.36 15.22
C ARG A 214 -5.38 -23.82 16.42
N THR A 215 -6.10 -22.71 16.23
CA THR A 215 -7.00 -22.16 17.24
C THR A 215 -8.44 -22.57 16.88
N LYS A 216 -8.98 -23.53 17.63
CA LYS A 216 -10.29 -24.14 17.35
C LYS A 216 -11.44 -23.13 17.18
N SER A 217 -11.48 -22.08 17.99
CA SER A 217 -12.52 -21.04 17.92
C SER A 217 -12.58 -20.35 16.55
N ASN A 218 -11.45 -20.20 15.87
CA ASN A 218 -11.40 -19.59 14.54
C ASN A 218 -12.05 -20.50 13.49
N ALA A 219 -11.85 -21.82 13.61
CA ALA A 219 -12.53 -22.79 12.75
C ALA A 219 -14.05 -22.83 13.03
N GLU A 220 -14.47 -22.71 14.29
CA GLU A 220 -15.89 -22.71 14.68
C GLU A 220 -16.66 -21.51 14.08
N ILE A 221 -16.06 -20.32 14.03
CA ILE A 221 -16.66 -19.14 13.41
C ILE A 221 -16.96 -19.40 11.93
N LEU A 222 -15.96 -19.84 11.18
CA LEU A 222 -16.06 -20.09 9.75
C LEU A 222 -16.98 -21.29 9.45
N ALA A 223 -16.93 -22.33 10.28
CA ALA A 223 -17.77 -23.51 10.12
C ALA A 223 -19.26 -23.18 10.27
N ASN A 224 -19.62 -22.25 11.16
CA ASN A 224 -21.01 -21.80 11.31
C ASN A 224 -21.52 -21.07 10.06
N GLN A 225 -20.66 -20.30 9.37
CA GLN A 225 -21.04 -19.58 8.14
C GLN A 225 -21.30 -20.55 6.97
N PHE A 226 -20.50 -21.62 6.85
CA PHE A 226 -20.56 -22.56 5.73
C PHE A 226 -21.28 -23.88 6.04
N GLN A 227 -21.87 -24.01 7.24
CA GLN A 227 -22.44 -25.29 7.74
C GLN A 227 -21.42 -26.45 7.66
N ALA A 228 -20.15 -26.14 7.89
CA ALA A 228 -19.04 -27.08 7.79
C ALA A 228 -18.80 -27.84 9.10
N LYS A 229 -18.02 -28.92 9.02
CA LYS A 229 -17.51 -29.64 10.19
C LYS A 229 -16.24 -28.97 10.70
N VAL A 230 -16.03 -28.95 12.01
CA VAL A 230 -14.74 -28.56 12.60
C VAL A 230 -13.90 -29.81 12.82
N GLY A 231 -12.72 -29.86 12.21
CA GLY A 231 -11.73 -30.92 12.40
C GLY A 231 -10.72 -30.56 13.48
N ALA A 232 -10.26 -31.54 14.24
CA ALA A 232 -9.20 -31.35 15.23
C ALA A 232 -7.85 -31.21 14.52
N TYR A 233 -7.02 -30.25 14.91
CA TYR A 233 -5.72 -30.01 14.28
C TYR A 233 -4.78 -31.20 14.45
N GLU A 234 -4.88 -31.89 15.59
CA GLU A 234 -4.12 -33.09 15.93
C GLU A 234 -4.44 -34.27 15.00
N ASN A 235 -5.65 -34.30 14.42
CA ASN A 235 -6.13 -35.34 13.51
C ASN A 235 -6.09 -34.89 12.04
N MET A 236 -5.23 -33.92 11.71
CA MET A 236 -5.13 -33.36 10.36
C MET A 236 -4.95 -34.45 9.29
N SER A 237 -4.08 -35.44 9.54
CA SER A 237 -3.81 -36.54 8.59
C SER A 237 -5.07 -37.35 8.24
N ASP A 238 -5.93 -37.64 9.22
CA ASP A 238 -7.18 -38.40 8.99
C ASP A 238 -8.16 -37.60 8.12
N HIS A 239 -8.22 -36.29 8.34
CA HIS A 239 -9.04 -35.40 7.54
C HIS A 239 -8.53 -35.31 6.10
N LEU A 240 -7.20 -35.17 5.92
CA LEU A 240 -6.54 -35.11 4.62
C LEU A 240 -6.70 -36.41 3.83
N LEU A 241 -6.59 -37.58 4.47
CA LEU A 241 -6.77 -38.87 3.80
C LEU A 241 -8.12 -38.97 3.07
N GLY A 242 -9.17 -38.46 3.70
CA GLY A 242 -10.52 -38.41 3.11
C GLY A 242 -10.77 -37.24 2.16
N ALA A 243 -9.88 -36.26 2.05
CA ALA A 243 -10.10 -35.05 1.25
C ALA A 243 -9.88 -35.31 -0.25
N ASP A 244 -10.71 -34.70 -1.10
CA ASP A 244 -10.42 -34.57 -2.53
C ASP A 244 -9.70 -33.25 -2.79
N ILE A 245 -10.13 -32.19 -2.11
CA ILE A 245 -9.56 -30.85 -2.23
C ILE A 245 -9.07 -30.39 -0.86
N VAL A 246 -7.86 -29.87 -0.81
CA VAL A 246 -7.27 -29.25 0.37
C VAL A 246 -6.96 -27.80 0.04
N LEU A 247 -7.58 -26.88 0.76
CA LEU A 247 -7.30 -25.45 0.67
C LEU A 247 -6.48 -25.05 1.90
N VAL A 248 -5.34 -24.41 1.71
CA VAL A 248 -4.41 -24.09 2.81
C VAL A 248 -4.07 -22.61 2.77
N SER A 249 -4.27 -21.93 3.90
CA SER A 249 -3.93 -20.51 4.09
C SER A 249 -3.68 -20.24 5.56
N THR A 250 -2.43 -20.35 5.99
CA THR A 250 -1.99 -20.12 7.36
C THR A 250 -0.84 -19.13 7.40
N SER A 251 -0.64 -18.49 8.55
CA SER A 251 0.51 -17.62 8.83
C SER A 251 1.74 -18.39 9.33
N ALA A 252 1.85 -19.69 9.05
CA ALA A 252 2.99 -20.49 9.47
C ALA A 252 4.26 -20.05 8.71
N GLU A 253 5.37 -19.89 9.44
CA GLU A 253 6.67 -19.53 8.85
C GLU A 253 7.32 -20.69 8.09
N GLU A 254 6.97 -21.91 8.47
CA GLU A 254 7.45 -23.15 7.87
C GLU A 254 6.27 -23.94 7.29
N PRO A 255 6.46 -24.69 6.18
CA PRO A 255 5.41 -25.53 5.63
C PRO A 255 4.85 -26.51 6.67
N ILE A 256 3.53 -26.51 6.86
CA ILE A 256 2.83 -27.41 7.78
C ILE A 256 2.50 -28.77 7.13
N ILE A 257 2.44 -28.80 5.79
CA ILE A 257 2.29 -30.02 5.01
C ILE A 257 3.67 -30.38 4.46
N LYS A 258 4.21 -31.47 4.98
CA LYS A 258 5.56 -31.97 4.72
C LYS A 258 5.54 -33.13 3.72
N GLN A 259 6.53 -33.20 2.83
CA GLN A 259 6.59 -34.21 1.76
C GLN A 259 6.55 -35.64 2.31
N LEU A 260 7.38 -35.95 3.31
CA LEU A 260 7.47 -37.30 3.87
C LEU A 260 6.12 -37.79 4.42
N ALA A 261 5.44 -36.94 5.21
CA ALA A 261 4.14 -37.27 5.78
C ALA A 261 3.06 -37.42 4.70
N MET A 262 3.09 -36.56 3.67
CA MET A 262 2.15 -36.67 2.57
C MET A 262 2.39 -37.88 1.67
N GLN A 263 3.64 -38.30 1.50
CA GLN A 263 3.96 -39.48 0.72
C GLN A 263 3.35 -40.73 1.36
N GLU A 264 3.53 -40.92 2.68
CA GLU A 264 2.91 -42.03 3.42
C GLU A 264 1.38 -41.99 3.39
N LEU A 265 0.79 -40.79 3.42
CA LEU A 265 -0.66 -40.60 3.33
C LEU A 265 -1.19 -40.94 1.92
N MET A 266 -0.50 -40.48 0.87
CA MET A 266 -0.90 -40.70 -0.51
C MET A 266 -0.72 -42.17 -0.94
N GLU A 267 0.20 -42.92 -0.35
CA GLU A 267 0.29 -44.38 -0.55
C GLU A 267 -0.98 -45.11 -0.07
N GLN A 268 -1.66 -44.58 0.95
CA GLN A 268 -2.92 -45.12 1.47
C GLN A 268 -4.15 -44.61 0.69
N LYS A 269 -3.97 -43.58 -0.15
CA LYS A 269 -5.04 -42.92 -0.89
C LYS A 269 -5.04 -43.35 -2.36
N ALA A 270 -6.11 -44.02 -2.77
CA ALA A 270 -6.25 -44.43 -4.18
C ALA A 270 -6.69 -43.29 -5.13
N SER A 271 -7.29 -42.22 -4.61
CA SER A 271 -7.79 -41.09 -5.41
C SER A 271 -6.82 -39.92 -5.44
N SER A 272 -6.93 -39.09 -6.47
CA SER A 272 -6.15 -37.85 -6.57
C SER A 272 -6.59 -36.82 -5.53
N MET A 273 -5.62 -36.05 -5.06
CA MET A 273 -5.82 -34.92 -4.16
C MET A 273 -5.38 -33.63 -4.84
N LEU A 274 -6.27 -32.65 -4.89
CA LEU A 274 -5.94 -31.29 -5.27
C LEU A 274 -5.59 -30.48 -4.03
N VAL A 275 -4.41 -29.89 -3.99
CA VAL A 275 -3.97 -29.02 -2.91
C VAL A 275 -3.75 -27.63 -3.46
N ILE A 276 -4.41 -26.65 -2.85
CA ILE A 276 -4.39 -25.25 -3.22
C ILE A 276 -3.76 -24.49 -2.05
N ASP A 277 -2.52 -24.05 -2.23
CA ASP A 277 -1.76 -23.29 -1.25
C ASP A 277 -1.77 -21.81 -1.61
N ILE A 278 -2.48 -21.02 -0.82
CA ILE A 278 -2.56 -19.56 -0.99
C ILE A 278 -1.90 -18.82 0.17
N GLY A 279 -1.10 -19.52 0.97
CA GLY A 279 -0.29 -18.95 2.04
C GLY A 279 1.00 -18.30 1.53
N LEU A 280 1.46 -17.26 2.23
CA LEU A 280 2.82 -16.75 2.08
C LEU A 280 3.41 -16.43 3.47
N PRO A 281 4.52 -17.07 3.90
CA PRO A 281 5.25 -18.16 3.22
C PRO A 281 4.40 -19.39 2.91
N ARG A 282 4.84 -20.22 1.96
CA ARG A 282 4.10 -21.42 1.53
C ARG A 282 3.85 -22.37 2.71
N ASN A 283 2.66 -22.94 2.74
CA ASN A 283 2.24 -23.88 3.77
C ASN A 283 2.50 -25.35 3.39
N VAL A 284 2.76 -25.61 2.11
CA VAL A 284 3.07 -26.94 1.57
C VAL A 284 4.50 -26.97 1.04
N GLU A 285 5.26 -28.00 1.37
CA GLU A 285 6.59 -28.19 0.78
C GLU A 285 6.48 -28.42 -0.73
N HIS A 286 7.27 -27.68 -1.50
CA HIS A 286 7.25 -27.75 -2.96
C HIS A 286 7.45 -29.18 -3.50
N ASP A 287 8.30 -29.97 -2.82
CA ASP A 287 8.60 -31.35 -3.20
C ASP A 287 7.39 -32.30 -3.09
N CYS A 288 6.29 -31.88 -2.45
CA CYS A 288 5.03 -32.62 -2.48
C CYS A 288 4.45 -32.73 -3.90
N SER A 289 4.78 -31.79 -4.80
CA SER A 289 4.38 -31.83 -6.21
C SER A 289 4.90 -33.06 -6.98
N TYR A 290 5.95 -33.71 -6.48
CA TYR A 290 6.49 -34.94 -7.07
C TYR A 290 5.74 -36.21 -6.65
N ILE A 291 4.83 -36.11 -5.67
CA ILE A 291 4.07 -37.27 -5.16
C ILE A 291 2.99 -37.66 -6.20
N PRO A 292 2.91 -38.94 -6.61
CA PRO A 292 1.87 -39.38 -7.55
C PRO A 292 0.45 -39.08 -7.04
N ASN A 293 -0.42 -38.63 -7.95
CA ASN A 293 -1.81 -38.25 -7.67
C ASN A 293 -1.97 -37.07 -6.67
N PHE A 294 -0.90 -36.35 -6.34
CA PHE A 294 -0.94 -35.12 -5.56
C PHE A 294 -0.75 -33.92 -6.51
N HIS A 295 -1.78 -33.09 -6.64
CA HIS A 295 -1.77 -31.93 -7.53
C HIS A 295 -1.66 -30.66 -6.69
N LEU A 296 -0.46 -30.09 -6.59
CA LEU A 296 -0.21 -28.85 -5.88
C LEU A 296 -0.36 -27.65 -6.82
N TYR A 297 -1.11 -26.64 -6.38
CA TYR A 297 -1.25 -25.34 -7.03
C TYR A 297 -0.98 -24.24 -6.01
N ASP A 298 -0.05 -23.35 -6.30
CA ASP A 298 0.18 -22.15 -5.51
C ASP A 298 -0.54 -20.91 -6.11
N ILE A 299 -0.35 -19.75 -5.47
CA ILE A 299 -0.96 -18.49 -5.92
C ILE A 299 -0.55 -18.08 -7.35
N ASP A 300 0.66 -18.41 -7.79
CA ASP A 300 1.16 -18.08 -9.12
C ASP A 300 0.57 -19.02 -10.17
N ASP A 301 0.46 -20.32 -9.86
CA ASP A 301 -0.21 -21.28 -10.73
C ASP A 301 -1.67 -20.90 -10.97
N LEU A 302 -2.37 -20.49 -9.91
CA LEU A 302 -3.75 -20.02 -9.99
C LEU A 302 -3.88 -18.75 -10.84
N ALA A 303 -2.95 -17.81 -10.71
CA ALA A 303 -2.96 -16.61 -11.54
C ALA A 303 -2.78 -16.93 -13.04
N GLY A 304 -1.99 -17.94 -13.38
CA GLY A 304 -1.84 -18.43 -14.75
C GLY A 304 -3.18 -18.85 -15.37
N VAL A 305 -4.07 -19.46 -14.58
CA VAL A 305 -5.41 -19.91 -15.02
C VAL A 305 -6.36 -18.73 -15.27
N VAL A 306 -6.21 -17.66 -14.50
CA VAL A 306 -7.01 -16.43 -14.59
C VAL A 306 -6.65 -15.54 -15.79
N SER A 307 -5.40 -15.64 -16.26
CA SER A 307 -4.84 -14.76 -17.29
C SER A 307 -5.52 -14.81 -18.68
N ALA A 308 -6.54 -15.66 -18.87
CA ALA A 308 -7.34 -15.76 -20.10
C ALA A 308 -8.15 -14.49 -20.47
N ASN A 309 -8.25 -13.48 -19.59
CA ASN A 309 -8.95 -12.20 -19.83
C ASN A 309 -8.00 -10.98 -20.00
N SER A 310 -6.82 -11.17 -20.59
CA SER A 310 -5.81 -10.11 -20.79
C SER A 310 -6.34 -8.86 -21.55
N LEU A 311 -7.25 -9.03 -22.51
CA LEU A 311 -7.77 -7.92 -23.33
C LEU A 311 -8.68 -6.96 -22.55
N GLU A 312 -9.59 -7.47 -21.71
CA GLU A 312 -10.47 -6.61 -20.90
C GLU A 312 -9.65 -5.88 -19.82
N ARG A 313 -8.62 -6.54 -19.27
CA ARG A 313 -7.65 -5.90 -18.39
C ARG A 313 -6.98 -4.72 -19.06
N GLN A 314 -6.41 -4.91 -20.25
CA GLN A 314 -5.76 -3.83 -20.99
C GLN A 314 -6.71 -2.67 -21.27
N ARG A 315 -7.96 -2.96 -21.65
CA ARG A 315 -8.97 -1.92 -21.92
C ARG A 315 -9.29 -1.07 -20.68
N ILE A 316 -9.43 -1.69 -19.51
CA ILE A 316 -9.71 -0.99 -18.26
C ILE A 316 -8.51 -0.15 -17.83
N VAL A 317 -7.30 -0.73 -17.89
CA VAL A 317 -6.06 -0.01 -17.55
C VAL A 317 -5.89 1.21 -18.44
N GLN A 318 -5.99 1.05 -19.77
CA GLN A 318 -5.92 2.15 -20.73
C GLN A 318 -6.98 3.23 -20.46
N GLY A 319 -8.20 2.85 -20.08
CA GLY A 319 -9.27 3.79 -19.74
C GLY A 319 -9.00 4.63 -18.49
N LEU A 320 -8.03 4.26 -17.66
CA LEU A 320 -7.66 4.95 -16.42
C LEU A 320 -6.32 5.68 -16.49
N GLU A 321 -5.49 5.44 -17.52
CA GLU A 321 -4.17 6.06 -17.66
C GLU A 321 -4.25 7.59 -17.64
N ASP A 322 -5.14 8.19 -18.45
CA ASP A 322 -5.32 9.65 -18.48
C ASP A 322 -5.73 10.24 -17.11
N SER A 323 -6.53 9.48 -16.36
CA SER A 323 -7.00 9.88 -15.04
C SER A 323 -5.86 9.83 -14.02
N ILE A 324 -5.06 8.76 -14.03
CA ILE A 324 -3.86 8.64 -13.19
C ILE A 324 -2.86 9.74 -13.54
N ASP A 325 -2.60 9.98 -14.81
CA ASP A 325 -1.66 11.03 -15.26
C ASP A 325 -2.12 12.44 -14.86
N THR A 326 -3.42 12.66 -14.74
CA THR A 326 -3.97 13.92 -14.23
C THR A 326 -3.70 14.07 -12.73
N GLU A 327 -3.95 13.02 -11.94
CA GLU A 327 -3.72 13.01 -10.50
C GLU A 327 -2.21 13.13 -10.17
N VAL A 328 -1.35 12.41 -10.90
CA VAL A 328 0.12 12.49 -10.78
C VAL A 328 0.60 13.91 -11.06
N ARG A 329 0.12 14.55 -12.14
CA ARG A 329 0.45 15.95 -12.43
C ARG A 329 0.01 16.90 -11.31
N GLY A 330 -1.21 16.73 -10.80
CA GLY A 330 -1.72 17.53 -9.69
C GLY A 330 -0.88 17.38 -8.42
N PHE A 331 -0.38 16.17 -8.13
CA PHE A 331 0.53 15.94 -7.01
C PHE A 331 1.86 16.70 -7.16
N PHE A 332 2.51 16.63 -8.32
CA PHE A 332 3.79 17.33 -8.56
C PHE A 332 3.63 18.85 -8.67
N GLU A 333 2.50 19.34 -9.18
CA GLU A 333 2.16 20.78 -9.11
C GLU A 333 2.03 21.25 -7.66
N TRP A 334 1.38 20.47 -6.81
CA TRP A 334 1.30 20.75 -5.38
C TRP A 334 2.67 20.69 -4.69
N GLU A 335 3.52 19.72 -5.04
CA GLU A 335 4.88 19.62 -4.49
C GLU A 335 5.68 20.89 -4.77
N LYS A 336 5.70 21.36 -6.02
CA LYS A 336 6.41 22.59 -6.42
C LYS A 336 5.96 23.81 -5.60
N GLN A 337 4.68 23.86 -5.23
CA GLN A 337 4.13 24.92 -4.39
C GLN A 337 4.62 24.88 -2.93
N LEU A 338 5.21 23.77 -2.45
CA LEU A 338 5.73 23.69 -1.08
C LEU A 338 6.86 24.69 -0.83
N GLY A 339 7.69 24.99 -1.84
CA GLY A 339 8.80 25.94 -1.73
C GLY A 339 8.35 27.38 -1.43
N VAL A 340 7.13 27.76 -1.82
CA VAL A 340 6.60 29.11 -1.54
C VAL A 340 5.80 29.19 -0.24
N VAL A 341 5.52 28.07 0.44
CA VAL A 341 4.75 28.08 1.70
C VAL A 341 5.45 28.91 2.80
N PRO A 342 6.78 28.78 3.04
CA PRO A 342 7.47 29.62 4.01
C PRO A 342 7.39 31.12 3.66
N VAL A 343 7.50 31.45 2.36
CA VAL A 343 7.41 32.82 1.85
C VAL A 343 6.02 33.43 2.09
N ILE A 344 4.96 32.65 1.83
CA ILE A 344 3.57 33.06 2.09
C ILE A 344 3.35 33.30 3.58
N ARG A 345 3.93 32.46 4.44
CA ARG A 345 3.81 32.63 5.89
C ARG A 345 4.57 33.87 6.37
N ALA A 346 5.79 34.09 5.90
CA ALA A 346 6.58 35.29 6.19
C ALA A 346 5.83 36.56 5.80
N LEU A 347 5.20 36.56 4.63
CA LEU A 347 4.39 37.68 4.15
C LEU A 347 3.20 37.97 5.08
N ARG A 348 2.52 36.93 5.57
CA ARG A 348 1.38 37.08 6.47
C ARG A 348 1.80 37.57 7.85
N GLU A 349 2.86 37.01 8.42
CA GLU A 349 3.39 37.44 9.73
C GLU A 349 3.81 38.91 9.67
N LYS A 350 4.60 39.30 8.67
CA LYS A 350 4.98 40.70 8.46
C LYS A 350 3.78 41.65 8.33
N ALA A 351 2.73 41.23 7.61
CA ALA A 351 1.52 42.05 7.48
C ALA A 351 0.73 42.16 8.79
N LEU A 352 0.71 41.11 9.61
CA LEU A 352 0.09 41.13 10.93
C LEU A 352 0.91 41.95 11.93
N ASP A 353 2.24 41.91 11.87
CA ASP A 353 3.11 42.76 12.70
C ASP A 353 2.89 44.24 12.38
N MET A 354 2.78 44.58 11.09
CA MET A 354 2.40 45.94 10.66
C MET A 354 1.03 46.35 11.19
N GLN A 355 0.08 45.42 11.24
CA GLN A 355 -1.24 45.65 11.84
C GLN A 355 -1.09 45.97 13.33
N GLU A 356 -0.34 45.15 14.07
CA GLU A 356 -0.15 45.30 15.51
C GLU A 356 0.49 46.66 15.85
N VAL A 357 1.57 47.02 15.16
CA VAL A 357 2.21 48.34 15.30
C VAL A 357 1.22 49.49 15.05
N THR A 358 0.37 49.34 14.02
CA THR A 358 -0.65 50.35 13.70
C THR A 358 -1.74 50.43 14.77
N MET A 359 -2.17 49.29 15.32
CA MET A 359 -3.15 49.22 16.39
C MET A 359 -2.60 49.85 17.69
N THR A 360 -1.33 49.62 18.04
CA THR A 360 -0.68 50.30 19.18
C THR A 360 -0.59 51.81 18.96
N SER A 361 -0.29 52.25 17.73
CA SER A 361 -0.28 53.69 17.40
C SER A 361 -1.66 54.32 17.54
N LEU A 362 -2.72 53.60 17.14
CA LEU A 362 -4.11 54.03 17.25
C LEU A 362 -4.52 54.23 18.71
N GLU A 363 -4.18 53.27 19.58
CA GLU A 363 -4.46 53.33 21.02
C GLU A 363 -3.82 54.56 21.67
N ASN A 364 -2.55 54.83 21.36
CA ASN A 364 -1.82 56.00 21.86
C ASN A 364 -2.42 57.34 21.42
N LYS A 365 -3.00 57.41 20.21
CA LYS A 365 -3.56 58.65 19.64
C LYS A 365 -5.04 58.86 20.00
N LEU A 366 -5.74 57.81 20.40
CA LEU A 366 -7.16 57.83 20.79
C LEU A 366 -7.34 57.24 22.19
N PRO A 367 -6.92 57.94 23.25
CA PRO A 367 -6.99 57.43 24.63
C PRO A 367 -8.42 57.21 25.16
N GLY A 368 -9.45 57.63 24.41
CA GLY A 368 -10.87 57.38 24.74
C GLY A 368 -11.50 56.19 23.99
N LEU A 369 -10.73 55.43 23.23
CA LEU A 369 -11.22 54.29 22.46
C LEU A 369 -11.68 53.16 23.40
N THR A 370 -12.89 52.64 23.20
CA THR A 370 -13.37 51.50 23.99
C THR A 370 -12.76 50.18 23.48
N GLU A 371 -12.66 49.17 24.34
CA GLU A 371 -12.18 47.83 23.97
C GLU A 371 -12.97 47.23 22.80
N ARG A 372 -14.29 47.45 22.80
CA ARG A 372 -15.17 47.01 21.70
C ARG A 372 -14.79 47.65 20.37
N GLU A 373 -14.52 48.95 20.36
CA GLU A 373 -14.13 49.68 19.14
C GLU A 373 -12.74 49.25 18.65
N TYR A 374 -11.78 49.08 19.58
CA TYR A 374 -10.44 48.56 19.27
C TYR A 374 -10.51 47.21 18.54
N ILE A 375 -11.29 46.26 19.08
CA ILE A 375 -11.47 44.93 18.47
C ILE A 375 -12.13 45.03 17.09
N GLN A 376 -13.14 45.89 16.92
CA GLN A 376 -13.83 46.05 15.63
C GLN A 376 -12.90 46.63 14.56
N ILE A 377 -12.13 47.66 14.91
CA ILE A 377 -11.12 48.25 14.01
C ILE A 377 -10.07 47.21 13.62
N GLY A 378 -9.56 46.45 14.60
CA GLY A 378 -8.63 45.35 14.35
C GLY A 378 -9.19 44.29 13.39
N LYS A 379 -10.47 43.91 13.53
CA LYS A 379 -11.13 42.98 12.59
C LYS A 379 -11.20 43.54 11.18
N HIS A 380 -11.54 44.82 11.02
CA HIS A 380 -11.60 45.47 9.71
C HIS A 380 -10.22 45.61 9.06
N MET A 381 -9.19 45.99 9.82
CA MET A 381 -7.80 46.05 9.32
C MET A 381 -7.31 44.68 8.87
N LYS A 382 -7.53 43.63 9.68
CA LYS A 382 -7.20 42.25 9.30
C LYS A 382 -7.94 41.80 8.04
N SER A 383 -9.20 42.21 7.87
CA SER A 383 -9.98 41.94 6.65
C SER A 383 -9.36 42.61 5.42
N ILE A 384 -8.94 43.87 5.53
CA ILE A 384 -8.26 44.60 4.44
C ILE A 384 -6.95 43.90 4.08
N ILE A 385 -6.14 43.53 5.07
CA ILE A 385 -4.89 42.77 4.86
C ILE A 385 -5.17 41.48 4.10
N ASN A 386 -6.15 40.69 4.56
CA ASN A 386 -6.51 39.43 3.90
C ASN A 386 -6.97 39.64 2.45
N GLN A 387 -7.72 40.71 2.16
CA GLN A 387 -8.16 41.05 0.80
C GLN A 387 -6.98 41.47 -0.07
N MET A 388 -6.06 42.29 0.46
CA MET A 388 -4.86 42.72 -0.26
C MET A 388 -3.91 41.58 -0.56
N LEU A 389 -3.73 40.64 0.37
CA LEU A 389 -2.81 39.51 0.22
C LEU A 389 -3.37 38.38 -0.66
N LYS A 390 -4.69 38.33 -0.89
CA LYS A 390 -5.34 37.23 -1.63
C LYS A 390 -4.74 37.03 -3.03
N ARG A 391 -4.63 38.11 -3.83
CA ARG A 391 -4.13 38.04 -5.20
C ARG A 391 -2.61 37.82 -5.26
N PRO A 392 -1.77 38.57 -4.52
CA PRO A 392 -0.33 38.31 -4.47
C PRO A 392 0.03 36.88 -4.04
N ILE A 393 -0.71 36.28 -3.09
CA ILE A 393 -0.49 34.88 -2.68
C ILE A 393 -0.86 33.91 -3.82
N SER A 394 -1.91 34.21 -4.60
CA SER A 394 -2.27 33.40 -5.77
C SER A 394 -1.18 33.48 -6.84
N GLU A 395 -0.75 34.69 -7.20
CA GLU A 395 0.29 34.93 -8.19
C GLU A 395 1.62 34.27 -7.76
N LEU A 396 2.01 34.34 -6.48
CA LEU A 396 3.20 33.67 -5.96
C LEU A 396 3.13 32.13 -6.11
N LYS A 397 1.95 31.53 -5.95
CA LYS A 397 1.77 30.09 -6.17
C LYS A 397 1.87 29.72 -7.65
N GLU A 398 1.32 30.54 -8.52
CA GLU A 398 1.44 30.35 -9.98
C GLU A 398 2.90 30.47 -10.42
N MET A 399 3.62 31.49 -9.94
CA MET A 399 5.06 31.66 -10.21
C MET A 399 5.91 30.47 -9.74
N SER A 400 5.49 29.76 -8.69
CA SER A 400 6.25 28.63 -8.13
C SER A 400 6.31 27.39 -9.03
N VAL A 401 5.45 27.32 -10.05
CA VAL A 401 5.39 26.19 -10.99
C VAL A 401 6.00 26.51 -12.37
N GLU A 402 6.43 27.75 -12.59
CA GLU A 402 7.04 28.24 -13.83
C GLU A 402 8.53 27.84 -13.95
N GLU A 403 9.12 27.90 -15.15
CA GLU A 403 10.52 27.53 -15.38
C GLU A 403 11.52 28.48 -14.69
N ASP A 404 11.14 29.74 -14.48
CA ASP A 404 11.94 30.78 -13.82
C ASP A 404 11.50 31.06 -12.37
N ALA A 405 10.84 30.07 -11.74
CA ALA A 405 10.25 30.16 -10.41
C ALA A 405 11.19 30.78 -9.37
N ASP A 406 12.45 30.35 -9.29
CA ASP A 406 13.42 30.85 -8.30
C ASP A 406 13.63 32.37 -8.43
N THR A 407 13.76 32.86 -9.67
CA THR A 407 13.97 34.29 -9.95
C THR A 407 12.70 35.10 -9.65
N SER A 408 11.54 34.57 -10.04
CA SER A 408 10.24 35.19 -9.78
C SER A 408 9.93 35.27 -8.29
N ILE A 409 10.23 34.22 -7.53
CA ILE A 409 10.08 34.19 -6.06
C ILE A 409 11.04 35.18 -5.40
N GLU A 410 12.29 35.28 -5.86
CA GLU A 410 13.25 36.25 -5.33
C GLU A 410 12.79 37.70 -5.56
N HIS A 411 12.31 38.01 -6.77
CA HIS A 411 11.72 39.31 -7.07
C HIS A 411 10.50 39.60 -6.19
N PHE A 412 9.63 38.62 -5.98
CA PHE A 412 8.48 38.76 -5.09
C PHE A 412 8.92 39.06 -3.65
N LYS A 413 9.89 38.29 -3.11
CA LYS A 413 10.48 38.53 -1.78
C LYS A 413 11.00 39.97 -1.68
N ARG A 414 11.69 40.46 -2.70
CA ARG A 414 12.21 41.84 -2.74
C ARG A 414 11.11 42.91 -2.79
N ILE A 415 10.04 42.71 -3.58
CA ILE A 415 8.91 43.65 -3.67
C ILE A 415 8.23 43.84 -2.31
N PHE A 416 8.02 42.74 -1.57
CA PHE A 416 7.40 42.78 -0.24
C PHE A 416 8.42 42.95 0.91
N GLY A 417 9.71 43.07 0.59
CA GLY A 417 10.81 43.23 1.53
C GLY A 417 10.92 42.08 2.54
N LEU A 418 10.66 40.85 2.13
CA LEU A 418 10.84 39.65 2.94
C LEU A 418 12.33 39.34 2.99
N THR A 419 12.93 39.35 4.18
CA THR A 419 14.35 39.03 4.34
C THR A 419 14.57 37.52 4.34
N GLU A 420 15.76 37.06 4.00
CA GLU A 420 16.11 35.64 4.17
C GLU A 420 15.97 35.19 5.63
N THR A 421 16.24 36.09 6.59
CA THR A 421 16.07 35.82 8.01
C THR A 421 14.60 35.50 8.36
N ASP A 422 13.64 36.25 7.82
CA ASP A 422 12.20 36.04 8.07
C ASP A 422 11.75 34.65 7.56
N VAL A 423 12.24 34.26 6.39
CA VAL A 423 11.90 32.97 5.77
C VAL A 423 12.59 31.81 6.50
N ASN A 424 13.87 31.96 6.83
CA ASN A 424 14.67 30.93 7.50
C ASN A 424 14.18 30.63 8.93
N VAL A 425 13.66 31.63 9.66
CA VAL A 425 13.03 31.41 10.98
C VAL A 425 11.80 30.52 10.84
N ILE A 426 10.95 30.80 9.86
CA ILE A 426 9.74 30.01 9.60
C ILE A 426 10.07 28.60 9.12
N GLU A 427 11.09 28.43 8.28
CA GLU A 427 11.56 27.12 7.83
C GLU A 427 12.05 26.27 9.00
N LYS A 428 12.75 26.86 9.97
CA LYS A 428 13.17 26.17 11.20
C LYS A 428 11.98 25.76 12.06
N GLU A 429 11.02 26.64 12.28
CA GLU A 429 9.79 26.29 13.02
C GLU A 429 9.01 25.16 12.32
N GLN A 430 8.94 25.18 10.99
CA GLN A 430 8.30 24.11 10.22
C GLN A 430 9.05 22.78 10.33
N ALA A 431 10.38 22.80 10.38
CA ALA A 431 11.17 21.60 10.60
C ALA A 431 10.91 21.01 12.00
N GLU A 432 10.84 21.85 13.04
CA GLU A 432 10.56 21.43 14.42
C GLU A 432 9.13 20.92 14.65
N THR A 433 8.15 21.40 13.86
CA THR A 433 6.75 20.92 13.94
C THR A 433 6.50 19.66 13.08
N ARG A 434 7.46 19.29 12.21
CA ARG A 434 7.40 18.11 11.34
C ARG A 434 8.09 16.88 11.95
N SER A 435 9.01 17.08 12.88
CA SER A 435 9.57 16.07 13.80
C SER A 435 8.65 15.84 14.99
#